data_AF-A0A534ZLI5-F1
#
_entry.id   AF-A0A534ZLI5-F1
#
_cell.length_a   1.000
_cell.length_b   1.000
_cell.length_c   1.000
_cell.angle_alpha   90.00
_cell.angle_beta   90.00
_cell.angle_gamma   90.00
#
_symmetry.space_group_name_H-M   'P 1'
#
loop_
_entity.id
_entity.type
_entity.pdbx_description
1 polymer ?
#
loop_
_entity_poly.entity_id
_entity_poly.type
_entity_poly.pdbx_seq_one_letter_code
_entity_poly.pdbx_strand_id
1 'polypeptide(L)' 'MPVRRFRSFEEARQALWTEPDDPALLERLKRLGELARPVDRPRGVFRYRTIGEAKAARNRPSHR' A
#
# COMPACT_ATOMS: atom_id res chain seq x y z
N MET A 1 1.05 20.29 -15.09
CA MET A 1 1.61 18.94 -15.36
C MET A 1 2.21 18.96 -16.75
N PRO A 2 3.52 18.71 -16.91
CA PRO A 2 4.14 18.69 -18.23
C PRO A 2 3.62 17.50 -19.05
N VAL A 3 3.15 17.76 -20.27
CA VAL A 3 2.77 16.72 -21.22
C VAL A 3 4.01 16.32 -22.01
N ARG A 4 4.52 15.10 -21.80
CA ARG A 4 5.60 14.52 -22.62
C ARG A 4 5.00 13.90 -23.89
N ARG A 5 5.61 14.18 -25.03
CA ARG A 5 5.29 13.52 -26.30
C ARG A 5 6.28 12.38 -26.53
N PHE A 6 5.77 11.22 -26.89
CA PHE A 6 6.56 10.04 -27.27
C PHE A 6 6.36 9.78 -28.77
N ARG A 7 7.39 9.28 -29.43
CA ARG A 7 7.38 8.97 -30.87
C ARG A 7 6.80 7.60 -31.18
N SER A 8 6.71 6.72 -30.17
CA SER A 8 6.10 5.40 -30.30
C SER A 8 5.44 4.95 -29.00
N PHE A 9 4.56 3.95 -29.11
CA PHE A 9 3.99 3.28 -27.94
C PHE A 9 5.04 2.59 -27.09
N GLU A 10 6.11 2.07 -27.70
CA GLU A 10 7.14 1.35 -26.95
C GLU A 10 8.01 2.29 -26.13
N GLU A 11 8.30 3.48 -26.66
CA GLU A 11 8.96 4.55 -25.90
C GLU A 11 8.09 5.01 -24.71
N ALA A 12 6.77 5.13 -24.92
CA ALA A 12 5.84 5.43 -23.83
C ALA A 12 5.79 4.30 -22.79
N ARG A 13 5.82 3.04 -23.22
CA ARG A 13 5.84 1.86 -22.33
C ARG A 13 7.09 1.84 -21.47
N GLN A 14 8.25 2.13 -22.04
CA GLN A 14 9.52 2.22 -21.32
C GLN A 14 9.48 3.35 -20.29
N ALA A 15 8.95 4.52 -20.65
CA ALA A 15 8.85 5.68 -19.76
C ALA A 15 7.91 5.50 -18.56
N LEU A 16 7.07 4.45 -18.54
CA LEU A 16 6.26 4.09 -17.37
C LEU A 16 7.09 3.42 -16.26
N TRP A 17 8.25 2.86 -16.60
CA TRP A 17 9.15 2.26 -15.64
C TRP A 17 10.04 3.34 -15.01
N THR A 18 10.52 3.06 -13.79
CA THR A 18 11.52 3.94 -13.17
C THR A 18 12.87 3.64 -13.80
N GLU A 19 13.67 4.68 -14.05
CA GLU A 19 15.06 4.49 -14.48
C GLU A 19 15.84 3.66 -13.45
N PRO A 20 16.68 2.69 -13.88
CA PRO A 20 17.42 1.82 -12.97
C PRO A 20 18.29 2.59 -11.96
N ASP A 21 18.85 3.73 -12.39
CA ASP A 21 19.79 4.54 -11.62
C ASP A 21 19.12 5.74 -10.94
N ASP A 22 17.78 5.78 -10.85
CA ASP A 22 17.08 6.88 -10.20
C ASP A 22 17.39 6.93 -8.69
N PRO A 23 18.12 7.94 -8.21
CA PRO A 23 18.56 8.00 -6.82
C PRO A 23 17.39 8.17 -5.84
N ALA A 24 16.23 8.63 -6.32
CA ALA A 24 15.03 8.79 -5.52
C ALA A 24 14.15 7.53 -5.47
N LEU A 25 14.49 6.46 -6.22
CA LEU A 25 13.72 5.21 -6.23
C LEU A 25 13.64 4.58 -4.84
N LEU A 26 14.78 4.42 -4.15
CA LEU A 26 14.83 3.80 -2.82
C LEU A 26 14.01 4.58 -1.79
N GLU A 27 14.08 5.91 -1.82
CA GLU A 27 13.31 6.77 -0.93
C GLU A 27 11.81 6.66 -1.19
N ARG A 28 11.37 6.57 -2.45
CA ARG A 28 9.96 6.34 -2.81
C ARG A 28 9.47 4.97 -2.37
N LEU A 29 10.28 3.92 -2.53
CA LEU A 29 9.96 2.57 -2.06
C LEU A 29 9.82 2.51 -0.53
N LYS A 30 10.69 3.21 0.21
CA LYS A 30 10.58 3.32 1.67
C LYS A 30 9.26 3.95 2.09
N ARG A 31 8.88 5.09 1.48
CA ARG A 31 7.60 5.77 1.75
C ARG A 31 6.41 4.88 1.42
N LEU A 32 6.47 4.14 0.32
CA LEU A 32 5.44 3.16 -0.02
C LEU A 32 5.33 2.07 1.06
N GLY A 33 6.45 1.55 1.55
CA GLY A 33 6.47 0.58 2.64
C GLY A 33 5.88 1.13 3.95
N GLU A 34 6.10 2.41 4.25
CA GLU A 34 5.49 3.07 5.41
C GLU A 34 3.97 3.20 5.27
N LEU A 35 3.46 3.50 4.07
CA LEU A 35 2.03 3.52 3.76
C LEU A 35 1.40 2.12 3.76
N ALA A 36 2.17 1.12 3.31
CA ALA A 36 1.76 -0.27 3.25
C ALA A 36 1.96 -1.01 4.58
N ARG A 37 2.34 -0.31 5.66
CA ARG A 37 2.48 -0.95 6.97
C ARG A 37 1.17 -1.69 7.29
N PRO A 38 1.22 -3.01 7.52
CA PRO A 38 0.04 -3.75 7.90
C PRO A 38 -0.46 -3.14 9.21
N VAL A 39 -1.62 -2.51 9.16
CA VAL A 39 -2.35 -2.15 10.37
C VAL A 39 -2.71 -3.47 11.04
N ASP A 40 -2.42 -3.62 12.34
CA ASP A 40 -2.77 -4.81 13.10
C ASP A 40 -4.31 -4.85 13.28
N ARG A 41 -4.98 -5.23 12.19
CA ARG A 41 -6.41 -5.46 12.13
C ARG A 41 -6.63 -6.93 11.82
N PRO A 42 -7.58 -7.59 12.48
CA PRO A 42 -8.04 -8.90 12.00
C PRO A 42 -8.53 -8.70 10.57
N ARG A 43 -7.86 -9.32 9.60
CA ARG A 43 -8.20 -9.11 8.19
C ARG A 43 -9.59 -9.72 7.90
N GLY A 44 -10.53 -8.88 7.49
CA GLY A 44 -11.83 -9.26 6.90
C GLY A 44 -13.03 -9.31 7.84
N VAL A 45 -14.09 -10.03 7.41
CA VAL A 45 -15.23 -10.40 8.25
C VAL A 45 -14.80 -11.52 9.17
N PHE A 46 -14.62 -11.22 10.45
CA PHE A 46 -14.31 -12.24 11.45
C PHE A 46 -15.60 -12.80 12.05
N ARG A 47 -15.88 -14.08 11.81
CA ARG A 47 -17.00 -14.78 12.47
C ARG A 47 -16.62 -15.11 13.90
N TYR A 48 -17.15 -14.33 14.84
CA TYR A 48 -17.14 -14.69 16.24
C TYR A 48 -18.04 -15.90 16.46
N ARG A 49 -17.61 -16.87 17.28
CA ARG A 49 -18.42 -18.05 17.63
C ARG A 49 -19.59 -17.67 18.52
N THR A 50 -19.44 -16.58 19.28
CA THR A 50 -20.46 -16.08 20.19
C THR A 50 -20.57 -14.55 20.16
N ILE A 51 -21.72 -14.04 20.61
CA ILE A 51 -21.95 -12.61 20.83
C ILE A 51 -20.99 -12.04 21.90
N GLY A 52 -20.59 -12.86 22.88
CA GLY A 52 -19.63 -12.46 23.92
C GLY A 52 -18.24 -12.18 23.37
N GLU A 53 -17.74 -13.02 22.47
CA GLU A 53 -16.48 -12.81 21.77
C GLU A 53 -16.50 -11.52 20.92
N ALA A 54 -17.61 -11.26 20.23
CA ALA A 54 -17.79 -10.02 19.45
C ALA A 54 -17.74 -8.77 20.34
N LYS A 55 -18.39 -8.82 21.52
CA LYS A 55 -18.36 -7.73 22.50
C LYS A 55 -16.97 -7.52 23.10
N ALA A 56 -16.24 -8.60 23.39
CA ALA A 56 -14.88 -8.52 23.92
C ALA A 56 -13.89 -7.94 22.89
N ALA A 57 -14.00 -8.31 21.62
CA ALA A 57 -13.19 -7.74 20.55
C ALA A 57 -13.50 -6.25 20.31
N ARG A 58 -14.77 -5.86 20.42
CA ARG A 58 -15.21 -4.45 20.38
C ARG A 58 -14.67 -3.62 21.54
N ASN A 59 -14.47 -4.24 22.71
CA ASN A 59 -14.03 -3.58 23.94
C ASN A 59 -12.51 -3.64 24.16
N ARG A 60 -11.75 -4.38 23.34
CA ARG A 60 -10.29 -4.32 23.38
C ARG A 60 -9.84 -3.00 22.75
N PRO A 61 -9.05 -2.17 23.45
CA PRO A 61 -8.38 -1.06 22.78
C PRO A 61 -7.45 -1.65 21.74
N SER A 62 -7.61 -1.23 20.50
CA SER A 62 -6.70 -1.55 19.40
C SER A 62 -5.32 -0.99 19.76
N HIS A 63 -4.46 -1.82 20.35
CA HIS A 63 -3.04 -1.54 20.47
C HIS A 63 -2.37 -2.00 19.18
N ARG A 64 -2.02 -0.98 18.39
CA ARG A 64 -1.04 -0.87 17.30
C ARG A 64 -0.51 -2.15 16.66
#